data_AF-A0A7H1MA78-F1
#
_entry.id   AF-A0A7H1MA78-F1
#
_cell.length_a   1.000
_cell.length_b   1.000
_cell.length_c   1.000
_cell.angle_alpha   90.00
_cell.angle_beta   90.00
_cell.angle_gamma   90.00
#
_symmetry.space_group_name_H-M   'P 1'
#
loop_
_entity.id
_entity.type
_entity.pdbx_description
1 polymer ?
#
loop_
_entity_poly.entity_id
_entity_poly.type
_entity_poly.pdbx_seq_one_letter_code
_entity_poly.pdbx_strand_id
1 'polypeptide(L)'
;MKGEKEAAYQINFHYAALKNWIVINDLPLEFNEFTAQIDHLLINRFLEIYVCESKNFNEGIAINDQGEFSAFYQRKPYGIPSHIEQNSHYITLLKKPFDSGAVNLPIRLDSKIKPTLFSLILIANSTQISPPRNGLSI
;
A
#
# COMPACT_ATOMS: atom_id res chain seq x y z
N MET A 1 -3.63 -14.65 2.74
CA MET A 1 -2.48 -15.59 2.60
C MET A 1 -2.06 -15.90 1.15
N LYS A 2 -2.89 -16.38 0.20
CA LYS A 2 -2.37 -16.67 -1.18
C LYS A 2 -1.98 -15.39 -1.94
N GLY A 3 -2.85 -14.39 -1.98
CA GLY A 3 -2.58 -13.12 -2.70
C GLY A 3 -1.40 -12.34 -2.12
N GLU A 4 -1.33 -12.23 -0.79
CA GLU A 4 -0.22 -11.59 -0.07
C GLU A 4 1.14 -12.28 -0.33
N LYS A 5 1.19 -13.62 -0.31
CA LYS A 5 2.43 -14.36 -0.64
C LYS A 5 2.85 -14.19 -2.10
N GLU A 6 1.88 -14.13 -3.02
CA GLU A 6 2.15 -13.88 -4.43
C GLU A 6 2.67 -12.46 -4.65
N ALA A 7 2.06 -11.45 -4.00
CA ALA A 7 2.54 -10.07 -4.03
C ALA A 7 3.94 -9.95 -3.45
N ALA A 8 4.21 -10.55 -2.27
CA ALA A 8 5.54 -10.60 -1.67
C ALA A 8 6.57 -11.21 -2.62
N TYR A 9 6.23 -12.32 -3.29
CA TYR A 9 7.12 -12.96 -4.27
C TYR A 9 7.46 -12.01 -5.42
N GLN A 10 6.44 -11.37 -6.03
CA GLN A 10 6.65 -10.45 -7.15
C GLN A 10 7.46 -9.21 -6.74
N ILE A 11 7.13 -8.60 -5.61
CA ILE A 11 7.86 -7.44 -5.09
C ILE A 11 9.33 -7.81 -4.86
N ASN A 12 9.59 -8.91 -4.17
CA ASN A 12 10.97 -9.32 -3.87
C ASN A 12 11.74 -9.63 -5.15
N PHE A 13 11.11 -10.33 -6.10
CA PHE A 13 11.73 -10.65 -7.39
C PHE A 13 12.18 -9.38 -8.14
N HIS A 14 11.37 -8.33 -8.15
CA HIS A 14 11.67 -7.10 -8.88
C HIS A 14 12.55 -6.10 -8.12
N TYR A 15 12.39 -5.99 -6.80
CA TYR A 15 12.95 -4.87 -6.03
C TYR A 15 13.98 -5.27 -4.98
N ALA A 16 13.94 -6.48 -4.42
CA ALA A 16 14.80 -6.83 -3.28
C ALA A 16 16.29 -6.85 -3.62
N ALA A 17 16.65 -7.15 -4.87
CA ALA A 17 18.04 -7.14 -5.34
C ALA A 17 18.51 -5.76 -5.83
N LEU A 18 17.63 -4.75 -5.92
CA LEU A 18 18.00 -3.43 -6.41
C LEU A 18 18.68 -2.62 -5.32
N LYS A 19 19.92 -2.20 -5.58
CA LYS A 19 20.77 -1.43 -4.64
C LYS A 19 20.10 -0.22 -3.99
N ASN A 20 19.16 0.42 -4.67
CA ASN A 20 18.53 1.68 -4.25
C ASN A 20 17.13 1.48 -3.67
N TRP A 21 16.75 0.25 -3.36
CA TRP A 21 15.45 -0.11 -2.81
C TRP A 21 15.61 -0.97 -1.56
N ILE A 22 14.68 -0.78 -0.63
CA ILE A 22 14.46 -1.63 0.53
C ILE A 22 13.05 -2.18 0.38
N VAL A 23 12.90 -3.48 0.59
CA VAL A 23 11.60 -4.17 0.64
C VAL A 23 11.46 -4.76 2.04
N ILE A 24 10.36 -4.44 2.70
CA ILE A 24 9.97 -5.03 3.99
C ILE A 24 8.60 -5.66 3.78
N ASN A 25 8.45 -6.93 4.14
CA ASN A 25 7.17 -7.63 4.09
C ASN A 25 6.72 -7.91 5.53
N ASP A 26 5.41 -7.89 5.75
CA ASP A 26 4.78 -8.25 7.03
C ASP A 26 5.35 -7.43 8.20
N LEU A 27 5.31 -6.10 8.06
CA LEU A 27 5.89 -5.17 9.04
C LEU A 27 4.87 -4.87 10.16
N PRO A 28 5.11 -5.33 11.40
CA PRO A 28 4.41 -4.80 12.56
C PRO A 28 4.94 -3.39 12.86
N LEU A 29 4.03 -2.44 12.97
CA LEU A 29 4.31 -1.07 13.36
C LEU A 29 3.57 -0.76 14.66
N GLU A 30 4.33 -0.41 15.69
CA GLU A 30 3.79 0.07 16.96
C GLU A 30 4.33 1.48 17.21
N PHE A 31 3.44 2.44 17.44
CA PHE A 31 3.82 3.81 17.78
C PHE A 31 2.78 4.41 18.73
N ASN A 32 3.22 4.70 19.96
CA ASN A 32 2.36 5.04 21.10
C ASN A 32 1.23 4.00 21.28
N GLU A 33 -0.03 4.42 21.30
CA GLU A 33 -1.21 3.56 21.42
C GLU A 33 -1.66 2.91 20.11
N PHE A 34 -0.99 3.20 18.98
CA PHE A 34 -1.40 2.71 17.67
C PHE A 34 -0.55 1.51 17.23
N THR A 35 -1.23 0.47 16.77
CA THR A 35 -0.62 -0.71 16.17
C THR A 35 -1.19 -0.93 14.77
N ALA A 36 -0.34 -1.35 13.84
CA ALA A 36 -0.73 -1.71 12.48
C ALA A 36 0.15 -2.82 11.94
N GLN A 37 -0.43 -3.66 11.09
CA GLN A 37 0.30 -4.60 10.25
C GLN A 37 0.31 -4.04 8.83
N ILE A 38 1.49 -3.86 8.25
CA ILE A 38 1.65 -3.42 6.86
C ILE A 38 2.13 -4.61 6.05
N ASP A 39 1.33 -5.03 5.06
CA ASP A 39 1.64 -6.19 4.21
C ASP A 39 3.00 -6.03 3.52
N HIS A 40 3.22 -4.90 2.82
CA HIS A 40 4.51 -4.61 2.20
C HIS A 40 4.85 -3.12 2.25
N LEU A 41 6.12 -2.82 2.53
CA LEU A 41 6.69 -1.48 2.50
C LEU A 41 7.89 -1.47 1.54
N LEU A 42 7.84 -0.60 0.53
CA LEU A 42 8.97 -0.37 -0.36
C LEU A 42 9.53 1.03 -0.11
N ILE A 43 10.84 1.14 0.06
CA ILE A 43 11.50 2.43 0.31
C ILE A 43 12.62 2.59 -0.70
N ASN A 44 12.64 3.68 -1.46
CA ASN A 44 13.74 3.94 -2.38
C ASN A 44 14.77 4.93 -1.82
N ARG A 45 15.87 5.11 -2.57
CA ARG A 45 16.97 6.01 -2.18
C ARG A 45 16.54 7.46 -1.99
N PHE A 46 15.40 7.91 -2.51
CA PHE A 46 14.87 9.27 -2.38
C PHE A 46 13.90 9.42 -1.20
N LEU A 47 13.76 8.36 -0.39
CA LEU A 47 12.81 8.32 0.73
C LEU A 47 11.35 8.41 0.27
N GLU A 48 11.08 7.93 -0.95
CA GLU A 48 9.73 7.56 -1.36
C GLU A 48 9.39 6.22 -0.71
N ILE A 49 8.29 6.20 0.02
CA ILE A 49 7.82 5.07 0.82
C ILE A 49 6.47 4.64 0.26
N TYR A 50 6.41 3.44 -0.31
CA TYR A 50 5.20 2.86 -0.85
C TYR A 50 4.64 1.86 0.17
N VAL A 51 3.46 2.18 0.69
CA VAL A 51 2.69 1.35 1.63
C VAL A 51 1.71 0.54 0.80
N CYS A 52 1.97 -0.75 0.70
CA CYS A 52 1.27 -1.66 -0.19
C CYS A 52 0.40 -2.61 0.61
N GLU A 53 -0.89 -2.63 0.31
CA GLU A 53 -1.88 -3.54 0.89
C GLU A 53 -2.26 -4.61 -0.15
N SER A 54 -2.16 -5.89 0.20
CA SER A 54 -2.42 -7.00 -0.71
C SER A 54 -3.85 -7.51 -0.58
N LYS A 55 -4.64 -7.36 -1.64
CA LYS A 55 -6.03 -7.86 -1.68
C LYS A 55 -6.21 -8.92 -2.77
N ASN A 56 -6.98 -9.95 -2.42
CA ASN A 56 -7.39 -11.00 -3.34
C ASN A 56 -8.92 -11.05 -3.42
N PHE A 57 -9.50 -10.70 -4.57
CA PHE A 57 -10.93 -10.76 -4.80
C PHE A 57 -11.26 -11.89 -5.77
N ASN A 58 -11.84 -12.98 -5.27
CA ASN A 58 -12.06 -14.20 -6.04
C ASN A 58 -12.96 -14.02 -7.28
N GLU A 59 -13.93 -13.11 -7.24
CA GLU A 59 -14.84 -12.84 -8.38
C GLU A 59 -14.66 -11.42 -8.95
N GLY A 60 -13.59 -10.71 -8.58
CA GLY A 60 -13.29 -9.38 -9.08
C GLY A 60 -13.75 -8.23 -8.17
N ILE A 61 -13.37 -7.02 -8.58
CA ILE A 61 -13.70 -5.75 -7.92
C ILE A 61 -14.14 -4.71 -8.97
N ALA A 62 -15.08 -3.87 -8.59
CA ALA A 62 -15.52 -2.72 -9.39
C ALA A 62 -15.41 -1.45 -8.55
N ILE A 63 -14.97 -0.37 -9.18
CA ILE A 63 -14.95 0.97 -8.60
C ILE A 63 -15.80 1.86 -9.48
N ASN A 64 -16.83 2.47 -8.91
CA ASN A 64 -17.69 3.38 -9.67
C ASN A 64 -17.10 4.80 -9.72
N ASP A 65 -17.73 5.69 -10.48
CA ASP A 65 -17.23 7.06 -10.67
C ASP A 65 -17.30 7.92 -9.39
N GLN A 66 -17.98 7.45 -8.33
CA GLN A 66 -18.01 8.07 -7.00
C GLN A 66 -16.90 7.56 -6.08
N GLY A 67 -16.06 6.62 -6.56
CA GLY A 67 -15.01 5.99 -5.75
C GLY A 67 -15.51 4.91 -4.80
N GLU A 68 -16.76 4.45 -4.96
CA GLU A 68 -17.31 3.38 -4.14
C GLU A 68 -16.83 2.03 -4.67
N PHE A 69 -16.43 1.18 -3.73
CA PHE A 69 -15.91 -0.15 -4.03
C PHE A 69 -17.04 -1.19 -3.96
N SER A 70 -17.08 -2.08 -4.94
CA SER A 70 -17.93 -3.26 -4.95
C SER A 70 -17.11 -4.51 -5.24
N ALA A 71 -17.34 -5.57 -4.46
CA ALA A 71 -16.85 -6.92 -4.78
C ALA A 71 -17.99 -7.74 -5.37
N PHE A 72 -17.66 -8.84 -6.04
CA PHE A 72 -18.65 -9.76 -6.59
C PHE A 72 -18.72 -11.04 -5.75
N TYR A 73 -19.93 -11.55 -5.54
CA TYR A 73 -20.18 -12.87 -4.99
C TYR A 73 -21.39 -13.50 -5.70
N GLN A 74 -21.22 -14.72 -6.23
CA GLN A 74 -22.21 -15.35 -7.10
C GLN A 74 -22.69 -14.42 -8.23
N ARG A 75 -21.77 -13.66 -8.83
CA ARG A 75 -22.04 -12.64 -9.87
C ARG A 75 -22.93 -11.47 -9.43
N LYS A 76 -23.20 -11.31 -8.14
CA LYS A 76 -23.93 -10.15 -7.59
C LYS A 76 -22.93 -9.19 -6.94
N PRO A 77 -22.97 -7.89 -7.30
CA PRO A 77 -22.14 -6.91 -6.62
C PRO A 77 -22.65 -6.67 -5.19
N TYR A 78 -21.74 -6.51 -4.25
CA TYR A 78 -22.03 -6.02 -2.91
C TYR A 78 -21.00 -4.95 -2.52
N GLY A 79 -21.47 -3.92 -1.80
CA GLY A 79 -20.62 -2.83 -1.36
C GLY A 79 -19.57 -3.31 -0.36
N ILE A 80 -18.34 -2.84 -0.53
CA ILE A 80 -17.24 -3.07 0.40
C ILE A 80 -16.66 -1.73 0.86
N PRO A 81 -16.05 -1.66 2.06
CA PRO A 81 -15.41 -0.43 2.53
C PRO A 81 -14.39 0.11 1.52
N SER A 82 -14.23 1.43 1.50
CA SER A 82 -13.19 2.07 0.72
C SER A 82 -11.81 1.64 1.23
N HIS A 83 -11.09 0.92 0.39
CA HIS A 83 -9.72 0.49 0.68
C HIS A 83 -8.76 1.69 0.69
N ILE A 84 -9.15 2.79 0.05
CA ILE A 84 -8.41 4.05 0.02
C ILE A 84 -8.42 4.71 1.40
N GLU A 85 -9.58 4.72 2.07
CA GLU A 85 -9.71 5.30 3.42
C GLU A 85 -8.93 4.49 4.45
N GLN A 86 -8.98 3.15 4.38
CA GLN A 86 -8.16 2.29 5.23
C GLN A 86 -6.67 2.59 5.07
N ASN A 87 -6.18 2.72 3.84
CA ASN A 87 -4.79 3.06 3.61
C ASN A 87 -4.40 4.47 4.06
N SER A 88 -5.33 5.43 4.03
CA SER A 88 -5.08 6.79 4.54
C SER A 88 -4.72 6.79 6.03
N HIS A 89 -5.27 5.85 6.80
CA HIS A 89 -4.92 5.65 8.20
C HIS A 89 -3.48 5.13 8.36
N TYR A 90 -3.05 4.17 7.54
CA TYR A 90 -1.66 3.69 7.58
C TYR A 90 -0.66 4.76 7.21
N ILE A 91 -0.95 5.57 6.18
CA ILE A 91 -0.12 6.72 5.80
C ILE A 91 -0.01 7.72 6.97
N THR A 92 -1.13 8.00 7.64
CA THR A 92 -1.15 8.91 8.79
C THR A 92 -0.33 8.36 9.95
N LEU A 93 -0.45 7.06 10.24
CA LEU A 93 0.31 6.39 11.30
C LEU A 93 1.82 6.40 11.00
N LEU A 94 2.22 6.04 9.78
CA LEU A 94 3.62 6.04 9.36
C LEU A 94 4.26 7.42 9.35
N LYS A 95 3.48 8.50 9.19
CA LYS A 95 4.00 9.87 9.30
C LYS A 95 4.42 10.23 10.73
N LYS A 96 3.73 9.71 11.75
CA LYS A 96 3.96 10.12 13.15
C LYS A 96 5.41 9.90 13.63
N PRO A 97 6.06 8.75 13.39
CA PRO A 97 7.47 8.56 13.75
C PRO A 97 8.43 9.56 13.06
N PHE A 98 8.14 9.97 11.82
CA PHE A 98 8.95 10.96 11.11
C PHE A 98 8.72 12.38 11.64
N ASP A 99 7.46 12.76 11.86
CA ASP A 99 7.08 14.11 12.32
C ASP A 99 7.52 14.37 13.76
N SER A 100 7.48 13.34 14.61
CA SER A 100 7.97 13.38 16.00
C SER A 100 9.49 13.37 16.12
N GLY A 101 10.21 13.09 15.03
CA GLY A 101 11.67 12.93 15.06
C GLY A 101 12.15 11.62 15.69
N ALA A 102 11.25 10.66 15.95
CA ALA A 102 11.61 9.32 16.44
C ALA A 102 12.46 8.54 15.42
N VAL A 103 12.32 8.86 14.13
CA VAL A 103 13.17 8.31 13.05
C VAL A 103 14.18 9.36 12.58
N ASN A 104 15.45 8.98 12.59
CA ASN A 104 16.52 9.81 12.02
C ASN A 104 16.43 9.84 10.49
N LEU A 105 16.13 11.03 9.96
CA LEU A 105 16.06 11.24 8.51
C LEU A 105 17.47 11.39 7.90
N PRO A 106 17.73 10.80 6.71
CA PRO A 106 18.98 10.98 6.01
C PRO A 106 19.16 12.43 5.56
N ILE A 107 20.42 12.88 5.52
CA ILE A 107 20.81 14.22 5.06
C ILE A 107 21.31 14.12 3.61
N ARG A 108 20.87 15.05 2.75
CA ARG A 108 21.43 15.29 1.42
C ARG A 108 21.55 16.79 1.18
N LEU A 109 22.67 17.20 0.60
CA LEU A 109 22.95 18.61 0.31
C LEU A 109 22.65 19.49 1.53
N ASP A 110 23.17 19.06 2.70
CA ASP A 110 23.01 19.72 4.00
C ASP A 110 21.56 19.87 4.52
N SER A 111 20.60 19.17 3.92
CA SER A 111 19.19 19.18 4.34
C SER A 111 18.66 17.77 4.60
N LYS A 112 17.80 17.64 5.63
CA LYS A 112 17.07 16.37 5.86
C LYS A 112 16.10 16.13 4.70
N ILE A 113 16.16 14.95 4.10
CA ILE A 113 15.17 14.53 3.12
C ILE A 113 13.87 14.21 3.85
N LYS A 114 12.75 14.77 3.37
CA LYS A 114 11.43 14.45 3.90
C LYS A 114 10.87 13.22 3.18
N PRO A 115 10.26 12.26 3.90
CA PRO A 115 9.65 11.10 3.28
C PRO A 115 8.43 11.52 2.45
N THR A 116 8.28 10.91 1.28
CA THR A 116 7.05 10.99 0.49
C THR A 116 6.35 9.65 0.59
N LEU A 117 5.13 9.63 1.12
CA LEU A 117 4.39 8.38 1.33
C LEU A 117 3.33 8.21 0.24
N PHE A 118 3.34 7.04 -0.39
CA PHE A 118 2.37 6.61 -1.39
C PHE A 118 1.61 5.41 -0.85
N SER A 119 0.31 5.38 -1.11
CA SER A 119 -0.53 4.21 -0.82
C SER A 119 -0.80 3.47 -2.11
N LEU A 120 -0.62 2.14 -2.10
CA LEU A 120 -0.92 1.26 -3.21
C LEU A 120 -1.78 0.08 -2.74
N ILE A 121 -2.76 -0.30 -3.55
CA ILE A 121 -3.52 -1.53 -3.36
C ILE A 121 -3.04 -2.53 -4.41
N LEU A 122 -2.41 -3.61 -3.95
CA LEU A 122 -1.93 -4.68 -4.81
C LEU A 122 -3.06 -5.68 -5.01
N ILE A 123 -3.53 -5.78 -6.25
CA ILE A 123 -4.58 -6.71 -6.64
C ILE A 123 -3.95 -7.93 -7.29
N ALA A 124 -4.30 -9.12 -6.81
CA ALA A 124 -3.78 -10.38 -7.37
C ALA A 124 -4.10 -10.48 -8.87
N ASN A 125 -3.15 -10.98 -9.67
CA ASN A 125 -3.28 -11.09 -11.13
C ASN A 125 -4.51 -11.88 -11.62
N SER A 126 -5.04 -12.77 -10.79
CA SER A 126 -6.26 -13.54 -11.07
C SER A 126 -7.55 -12.73 -10.93
N THR A 127 -7.49 -11.51 -10.40
CA THR A 127 -8.66 -10.67 -10.10
C THR A 127 -9.04 -9.84 -11.32
N GLN A 128 -10.32 -9.89 -11.72
CA GLN A 128 -10.86 -8.98 -12.72
C GLN A 128 -11.16 -7.61 -12.08
N ILE A 129 -10.67 -6.53 -12.71
CA ILE A 129 -10.92 -5.15 -12.26
C ILE A 129 -11.79 -4.45 -13.31
N SER A 130 -12.89 -3.85 -12.86
CA SER A 130 -13.68 -2.92 -13.67
C SER A 130 -13.39 -1.48 -13.21
N PRO A 131 -12.54 -0.71 -13.93
CA PRO A 131 -12.18 0.64 -13.54
C PRO A 131 -13.33 1.64 -13.80
N PRO A 132 -13.30 2.82 -13.16
CA PRO A 132 -14.24 3.90 -13.45
C PRO A 132 -14.07 4.40 -14.88
N ARG A 133 -15.17 4.90 -15.48
CA ARG A 133 -15.16 5.32 -16.90
C ARG A 133 -14.32 6.56 -17.12
N ASN A 134 -14.12 7.36 -16.07
CA ASN A 134 -13.41 8.63 -16.12
C ASN A 134 -11.90 8.52 -15.85
N GLY A 135 -11.34 7.30 -15.82
CA GLY A 135 -9.88 7.12 -15.84
C GLY A 135 -9.16 7.61 -14.58
N LEU A 136 -9.75 7.44 -13.39
CA LEU A 136 -8.99 7.54 -12.15
C LEU A 136 -7.85 6.51 -12.22
N SER A 137 -6.61 7.00 -12.20
CA SER A 137 -5.43 6.17 -11.99
C SER A 137 -5.54 5.53 -10.61
N ILE A 138 -5.81 4.23 -10.60
CA ILE A 138 -5.85 3.37 -9.41
C ILE A 138 -4.43 2.91 -9.09
#